data_AF-A0A368FMW5-F1
#
_entry.id   AF-A0A368FMW5-F1
#
_cell.length_a   1.000
_cell.length_b   1.000
_cell.length_c   1.000
_cell.angle_alpha   90.00
_cell.angle_beta   90.00
_cell.angle_gamma   90.00
#
_symmetry.space_group_name_H-M   'P 1'
#
loop_
_entity.id
_entity.type
_entity.pdbx_description
1 polymer ?
#
loop_
_entity_poly.entity_id
_entity_poly.type
_entity_poly.pdbx_seq_one_letter_code
_entity_poly.pdbx_strand_id
1 'polypeptide(L)'
;LVRNTPTSLGIYVDPHTDFAEWLGPEFYEQFKERTACLITMYKESKIDGFKVNGHSTLEENIADNEGAKLAFKISPDQTIASASKILLLTRGAAKLKKWSLKLLIKWDVFTALAEF
;
A
#
# COMPACT_ATOMS: atom_id res chain seq x y z
N LEU A 1 3.17 16.31 31.24
CA LEU A 1 2.67 16.85 29.96
C LEU A 1 2.82 15.77 28.90
N VAL A 2 1.89 14.81 28.85
CA VAL A 2 1.80 13.85 27.74
C VAL A 2 0.82 14.46 26.76
N ARG A 3 1.29 15.40 25.93
CA ARG A 3 0.53 15.75 24.72
C ARG A 3 0.85 14.63 23.74
N ASN A 4 -0.17 13.86 23.39
CA ASN A 4 -0.21 12.85 22.32
C ASN A 4 0.95 13.03 21.34
N THR A 5 2.00 12.23 21.51
CA THR A 5 3.10 12.19 20.56
C THR A 5 2.51 11.79 19.21
N PRO A 6 2.69 12.61 18.15
CA PRO A 6 2.20 12.25 16.83
C PRO A 6 2.86 10.93 16.43
N THR A 7 2.03 9.96 16.09
CA THR A 7 2.45 8.57 15.86
C THR A 7 3.24 8.39 14.55
N SER A 8 3.30 9.43 13.72
CA SER A 8 4.23 9.56 12.61
C SER A 8 4.72 11.00 12.51
N LEU A 9 6.04 11.22 12.56
CA LEU A 9 6.64 12.56 12.53
C LEU A 9 6.74 13.13 11.11
N GLY A 10 6.83 12.27 10.09
CA GLY A 10 7.03 12.68 8.70
C GLY A 10 5.94 13.61 8.17
N ILE A 11 4.70 13.45 8.61
CA ILE A 11 3.58 14.31 8.17
C ILE A 11 3.65 15.74 8.71
N TYR A 12 4.49 16.00 9.71
CA TYR A 12 4.71 17.34 10.28
C TYR A 12 5.92 18.05 9.69
N VAL A 13 6.62 17.42 8.75
CA VAL A 13 7.74 18.04 8.04
C VAL A 13 7.23 18.52 6.68
N ASP A 14 7.26 19.83 6.48
CA ASP A 14 6.80 20.43 5.22
C ASP A 14 7.83 20.22 4.09
N PRO A 15 7.49 20.59 2.83
CA PRO A 15 8.42 20.47 1.70
C PRO A 15 9.72 21.28 1.84
N HIS A 16 9.77 22.27 2.74
CA HIS A 16 10.93 23.09 3.06
C HIS A 16 11.74 22.56 4.25
N THR A 17 11.37 21.38 4.78
CA THR A 17 11.97 20.73 5.95
C THR A 17 11.66 21.40 7.29
N ASP A 18 10.65 22.26 7.32
CA ASP A 18 10.19 22.91 8.54
C ASP A 18 9.15 22.05 9.26
N PHE A 19 9.24 22.01 10.60
CA PHE A 19 8.24 21.33 11.43
C PHE A 19 6.99 22.23 11.58
N ALA A 20 5.89 21.85 10.93
CA ALA A 20 4.64 22.59 10.95
C ALA A 20 3.43 21.69 10.71
N GLU A 21 2.25 22.14 11.11
CA GLU A 21 1.00 21.59 10.59
C GLU A 21 0.69 22.22 9.22
N TRP A 22 1.26 21.66 8.14
CA TRP A 22 1.20 22.23 6.79
C TRP A 22 0.07 21.65 5.91
N LEU A 23 -0.61 20.60 6.39
CA LEU A 23 -1.82 20.03 5.80
C LEU A 23 -3.09 20.53 6.49
N GLY A 24 -4.26 20.35 5.86
CA GLY A 24 -5.54 20.75 6.45
C GLY A 24 -5.91 19.96 7.72
N PRO A 25 -6.69 20.53 8.67
CA PRO A 25 -7.01 19.87 9.93
C PRO A 25 -7.72 18.52 9.75
N GLU A 26 -8.58 18.42 8.73
CA GLU A 26 -9.28 17.18 8.38
C GLU A 26 -8.32 16.04 8.01
N PHE A 27 -7.17 16.35 7.40
CA PHE A 27 -6.16 15.34 7.07
C PHE A 27 -5.64 14.65 8.32
N TYR A 28 -5.32 15.40 9.38
CA TYR A 28 -4.75 14.81 10.59
C TYR A 28 -5.76 13.93 11.32
N GLU A 29 -7.05 14.27 11.29
CA GLU A 29 -8.10 13.42 11.85
C GLU A 29 -8.24 12.13 11.03
N GLN A 30 -8.32 12.21 9.71
CA GLN A 30 -8.36 11.03 8.86
C GLN A 30 -7.08 10.18 8.98
N PHE A 31 -5.92 10.81 9.15
CA PHE A 31 -4.64 10.14 9.34
C PHE A 31 -4.62 9.33 10.64
N LYS A 32 -5.07 9.92 11.75
CA LYS A 32 -5.21 9.23 13.04
C LYS A 32 -6.17 8.04 12.93
N GLU A 33 -7.32 8.22 12.30
CA GLU A 33 -8.31 7.16 12.11
C GLU A 33 -7.75 5.98 11.30
N ARG A 34 -7.10 6.25 10.18
CA ARG A 34 -6.53 5.20 9.31
C ARG A 34 -5.37 4.47 9.97
N THR A 35 -4.47 5.19 10.64
CA THR A 35 -3.30 4.60 11.29
C THR A 35 -3.65 3.79 12.54
N ALA A 36 -4.80 4.04 13.17
CA ALA A 36 -5.33 3.21 14.25
C ALA A 36 -5.58 1.76 13.80
N CYS A 37 -5.95 1.53 12.53
CA CYS A 37 -6.09 0.19 11.95
C CYS A 37 -4.75 -0.54 11.95
N LEU A 38 -3.69 0.11 11.45
CA LEU A 38 -2.34 -0.47 11.42
C LEU A 38 -1.81 -0.77 12.83
N ILE A 39 -2.01 0.14 13.79
CA ILE A 39 -1.63 -0.12 15.20
C ILE A 39 -2.31 -1.40 15.69
N THR A 40 -3.62 -1.55 15.43
CA THR A 40 -4.40 -2.70 15.89
C THR A 40 -3.94 -3.99 15.22
N MET A 41 -3.77 -3.97 13.89
CA MET A 41 -3.35 -5.12 13.10
C MET A 41 -1.99 -5.67 13.55
N TYR A 42 -1.01 -4.79 13.69
CA TYR A 42 0.33 -5.22 14.09
C TYR A 42 0.42 -5.57 15.58
N LYS A 43 -0.35 -4.92 16.45
CA LYS A 43 -0.43 -5.28 17.88
C LYS A 43 -0.90 -6.72 18.12
N GLU A 44 -1.76 -7.25 17.26
CA GLU A 44 -2.24 -8.63 17.36
C GLU A 44 -1.31 -9.66 16.71
N SER A 45 -0.28 -9.20 16.00
CA SER A 45 0.74 -10.06 15.42
C SER A 45 1.76 -10.55 16.46
N LYS A 46 2.30 -11.75 16.23
CA LYS A 46 3.38 -12.34 17.04
C LYS A 46 4.55 -12.76 16.17
N ILE A 47 5.76 -12.46 16.61
CA ILE A 47 7.01 -12.91 16.01
C ILE A 47 7.76 -13.68 17.09
N ASP A 48 8.10 -14.95 16.83
CA ASP A 48 8.76 -15.85 17.78
C ASP A 48 8.07 -15.93 19.15
N GLY A 49 6.73 -15.84 19.16
CA GLY A 49 5.91 -15.86 20.37
C GLY A 49 5.77 -14.52 21.09
N PHE A 50 6.54 -13.49 20.71
CA PHE A 50 6.45 -12.15 21.26
C PHE A 50 5.41 -11.30 20.52
N LYS A 51 4.58 -10.56 21.25
CA LYS A 51 3.66 -9.59 20.65
C LYS A 51 4.43 -8.40 20.10
N VAL A 52 4.07 -7.96 18.90
CA VAL A 52 4.60 -6.74 18.30
C VAL A 52 3.94 -5.52 18.95
N ASN A 53 4.70 -4.43 19.12
CA ASN A 53 4.14 -3.16 19.57
C ASN A 53 3.72 -2.32 18.35
N GLY A 54 2.42 -2.34 18.05
CA GLY A 54 1.87 -1.63 16.89
C GLY A 54 2.06 -0.11 16.89
N HIS A 55 2.31 0.53 18.05
CA HIS A 55 2.67 1.95 18.10
C HIS A 55 4.13 2.18 17.72
N SER A 56 5.05 1.37 18.26
CA SER A 56 6.48 1.51 18.00
C SER A 56 6.87 1.20 16.56
N THR A 57 6.10 0.36 15.87
CA THR A 57 6.36 -0.04 14.48
C THR A 57 5.54 0.76 13.46
N LEU A 58 4.72 1.72 13.90
CA LEU A 58 3.70 2.33 13.04
C LEU A 58 4.28 3.03 11.81
N GLU A 59 5.36 3.80 11.96
CA GLU A 59 5.98 4.55 10.86
C GLU A 59 6.45 3.62 9.73
N GLU A 60 7.18 2.57 10.07
CA GLU A 60 7.64 1.55 9.12
C GLU A 60 6.46 0.79 8.50
N ASN A 61 5.44 0.46 9.31
CA ASN A 61 4.25 -0.22 8.81
C ASN A 61 3.47 0.63 7.80
N ILE A 62 3.41 1.96 7.98
CA ILE A 62 2.82 2.87 6.99
C ILE A 62 3.63 2.83 5.69
N ALA A 63 4.96 2.95 5.80
CA ALA A 63 5.86 2.95 4.66
C ALA A 63 5.81 1.64 3.86
N ASP A 64 5.80 0.49 4.54
CA ASP A 64 5.72 -0.84 3.93
C ASP A 64 4.39 -1.07 3.20
N ASN A 65 3.27 -0.76 3.86
CA ASN A 65 1.94 -1.00 3.27
C ASN A 65 1.70 -0.07 2.07
N GLU A 66 1.98 1.22 2.20
CA GLU A 66 1.80 2.16 1.09
C GLU A 66 2.84 1.95 -0.02
N GLY A 67 4.08 1.60 0.33
CA GLY A 67 5.13 1.24 -0.63
C GLY A 67 4.77 -0.01 -1.45
N ALA A 68 4.30 -1.07 -0.81
CA ALA A 68 3.84 -2.28 -1.49
C ALA A 68 2.64 -2.01 -2.40
N LYS A 69 1.67 -1.21 -1.93
CA LYS A 69 0.51 -0.78 -2.71
C LYS A 69 0.90 0.04 -3.94
N LEU A 70 1.87 0.95 -3.83
CA LEU A 70 2.40 1.71 -4.97
C LEU A 70 3.16 0.81 -5.95
N ALA A 71 4.03 -0.08 -5.45
CA ALA A 71 4.75 -1.04 -6.28
C ALA A 71 3.78 -1.97 -7.04
N PHE A 72 2.72 -2.42 -6.38
CA PHE A 72 1.66 -3.21 -7.00
C PHE A 72 0.79 -2.39 -7.95
N LYS A 73 0.65 -1.07 -7.82
CA LYS A 73 -0.05 -0.27 -8.85
C LYS A 73 0.79 -0.07 -10.11
N ILE A 74 2.10 0.04 -9.95
CA ILE A 74 3.05 0.28 -11.06
C ILE A 74 3.31 -1.02 -11.85
N SER A 75 3.36 -2.16 -11.18
CA SER A 75 3.69 -3.46 -11.81
C SER A 75 2.67 -3.97 -12.86
N PRO A 76 1.35 -3.86 -12.67
CA PRO A 76 0.32 -4.21 -13.65
C PRO A 76 0.42 -3.34 -14.90
N ASP A 77 0.68 -2.04 -14.76
CA ASP A 77 0.81 -1.14 -15.90
C ASP A 77 2.07 -1.44 -16.72
N GLN A 78 3.19 -1.73 -16.06
CA GLN A 78 4.43 -2.19 -16.72
C GLN A 78 4.25 -3.55 -17.41
N THR A 79 3.51 -4.47 -16.79
CA THR A 79 3.24 -5.81 -17.35
C THR A 79 2.24 -5.75 -18.51
N ILE A 80 1.19 -4.92 -18.41
CA ILE A 80 0.18 -4.73 -19.46
C ILE A 80 0.74 -3.91 -20.62
N ALA A 81 1.55 -2.89 -20.39
CA ALA A 81 2.20 -2.11 -21.44
C ALA A 81 3.20 -2.96 -22.24
N SER A 82 4.01 -3.77 -21.55
CA SER A 82 4.94 -4.71 -22.18
C SER A 82 4.20 -5.83 -22.94
N ALA A 83 3.15 -6.40 -22.35
CA ALA A 83 2.34 -7.43 -22.99
C ALA A 83 1.54 -6.90 -24.19
N SER A 84 1.05 -5.66 -24.14
CA SER A 84 0.32 -5.01 -25.24
C SER A 84 1.23 -4.70 -26.43
N LYS A 85 2.48 -4.29 -26.17
CA LYS A 85 3.49 -4.06 -27.21
C LYS A 85 3.91 -5.37 -27.90
N ILE A 86 4.05 -6.46 -27.14
CA ILE A 86 4.28 -7.81 -27.68
C ILE A 86 3.04 -8.28 -28.48
N LEU A 87 1.83 -8.10 -27.96
CA LEU A 87 0.57 -8.51 -28.60
C LEU A 87 0.30 -7.81 -29.94
N LEU A 88 0.68 -6.53 -30.07
CA LEU A 88 0.61 -5.78 -31.33
C LEU A 88 1.61 -6.29 -32.37
N LEU A 89 2.78 -6.77 -31.93
CA LEU A 89 3.81 -7.32 -32.81
C LEU A 89 3.51 -8.78 -33.23
N THR A 90 2.66 -9.51 -32.50
CA THR A 90 2.44 -10.96 -32.74
C THR A 90 1.04 -11.38 -33.19
N ARG A 91 0.09 -10.48 -33.46
CA ARG A 91 -1.24 -10.88 -33.98
C ARG A 91 -1.16 -11.14 -35.48
N GLY A 92 -1.00 -12.38 -35.94
CA GLY A 92 -2.06 -13.39 -36.14
C GLY A 92 -2.96 -13.69 -34.94
N ALA A 93 -4.19 -13.17 -34.99
CA ALA A 93 -5.17 -13.17 -33.91
C ALA A 93 -6.09 -14.41 -33.94
N ALA A 94 -5.92 -15.36 -33.00
CA ALA A 94 -7.03 -16.25 -32.59
C ALA A 94 -6.74 -17.02 -31.29
N LYS A 95 -5.53 -17.55 -31.11
CA LYS A 95 -5.24 -18.53 -30.05
C LYS A 95 -5.00 -17.95 -28.64
N LEU A 96 -4.72 -16.65 -28.53
CA LEU A 96 -4.32 -16.00 -27.27
C LEU A 96 -5.48 -15.54 -26.37
N LYS A 97 -6.70 -15.36 -26.90
CA LYS A 97 -7.85 -14.86 -26.11
C LYS A 97 -8.19 -15.78 -24.92
N LYS A 98 -8.07 -17.10 -25.11
CA LYS A 98 -8.42 -18.10 -24.09
C LYS A 98 -7.40 -18.18 -22.95
N TRP A 99 -6.12 -17.96 -23.24
CA TRP A 99 -5.05 -17.99 -22.23
C TRP A 99 -4.96 -16.69 -21.44
N SER A 100 -5.15 -15.54 -22.11
CA SER A 100 -5.25 -14.23 -21.45
C SER A 100 -6.39 -14.19 -20.43
N LEU A 101 -7.58 -14.69 -20.80
CA LEU A 101 -8.73 -14.73 -19.88
C LEU A 101 -8.48 -15.64 -18.66
N LYS A 102 -7.78 -16.76 -18.86
CA LYS A 102 -7.40 -17.69 -17.76
C LYS A 102 -6.38 -17.09 -16.79
N LEU A 103 -5.46 -16.26 -17.30
CA LEU A 103 -4.48 -15.58 -16.47
C LEU A 103 -5.14 -14.46 -15.66
N LEU A 104 -6.02 -13.67 -16.29
CA LEU A 104 -6.84 -12.64 -15.63
C LEU A 104 -7.66 -13.19 -14.46
N ILE A 105 -8.39 -14.29 -14.66
CA ILE A 105 -9.18 -14.94 -13.59
C ILE A 105 -8.29 -15.43 -12.44
N LYS A 106 -7.08 -15.91 -12.74
CA LYS A 106 -6.14 -16.33 -11.68
C LYS A 106 -5.60 -15.15 -10.88
N TRP A 107 -5.42 -13.99 -11.50
CA TRP A 107 -4.97 -12.77 -10.82
C TRP A 107 -6.07 -12.14 -9.97
N ASP A 108 -7.34 -12.14 -10.40
CA ASP A 108 -8.47 -11.64 -9.61
C ASP A 108 -8.60 -12.32 -8.24
N VAL A 109 -8.29 -13.62 -8.14
CA VAL A 109 -8.30 -14.37 -6.87
C VAL A 109 -7.23 -13.87 -5.89
N PHE A 110 -6.10 -13.35 -6.40
CA PHE A 110 -5.05 -12.76 -5.55
C PHE A 110 -5.31 -11.29 -5.24
N THR A 111 -5.96 -10.54 -6.13
CA THR A 111 -6.37 -9.15 -5.88
C THR A 111 -7.49 -9.06 -4.83
N ALA A 112 -8.39 -10.05 -4.78
CA ALA A 112 -9.46 -10.13 -3.78
C ALA A 112 -8.96 -10.35 -2.33
N LEU A 113 -7.69 -10.71 -2.14
CA LEU A 113 -7.07 -10.84 -0.81
C LEU A 113 -6.33 -9.57 -0.37
N ALA A 114 -6.22 -8.56 -1.25
CA ALA A 114 -5.53 -7.30 -0.99
C ALA A 114 -6.50 -6.13 -0.64
N GLU A 115 -7.79 -6.41 -0.46
CA GLU A 115 -8.76 -5.47 0.12
C GLU A 115 -8.79 -5.64 1.65
N PHE A 116 -7.72 -5.22 2.32
CA PHE A 116 -7.68 -4.98 3.77
C PHE A 116 -6.89 -3.69 4.04
#